data_AF-A0A316N5E9-F1
#
_entry.id   AF-A0A316N5E9-F1
#
_cell.length_a   1.000
_cell.length_b   1.000
_cell.length_c   1.000
_cell.angle_alpha   90.00
_cell.angle_beta   90.00
_cell.angle_gamma   90.00
#
_symmetry.space_group_name_H-M   'P 1'
#
loop_
_entity.id
_entity.type
_entity.pdbx_description
1 polymer ?
#
loop_
_entity_poly.entity_id
_entity_poly.type
_entity_poly.pdbx_seq_one_letter_code
_entity_poly.pdbx_strand_id
1 'polypeptide(L)'
;MGHRKFQRMPLFQTKRPEMPPATVFSYDPPVIFEGVVIYSHILSRNFRYSSLMEKYPYLNEAIASVLRKKREELGMSKRKLSELAMIERAYITGLEAGKWNATMNVIFYLSESLGIHPVDFVALICTEMAILKAEETKSPPLR
;
A
#
# COMPACT_ATOMS: atom_id res chain seq x y z
N MET A 1 -3.15 14.31 -38.48
CA MET A 1 -3.74 13.74 -37.23
C MET A 1 -3.02 12.45 -36.91
N GLY A 2 -2.01 12.51 -36.02
CA GLY A 2 -1.15 11.37 -35.71
C GLY A 2 -1.64 10.62 -34.47
N HIS A 3 -2.10 9.38 -34.64
CA HIS A 3 -2.37 8.47 -33.53
C HIS A 3 -1.03 8.08 -32.88
N ARG A 4 -0.77 8.59 -31.66
CA ARG A 4 0.34 8.14 -30.83
C ARG A 4 0.13 6.67 -30.50
N LYS A 5 0.91 5.79 -31.14
CA LYS A 5 0.97 4.36 -30.81
C LYS A 5 1.45 4.24 -29.37
N PHE A 6 0.57 3.78 -28.47
CA PHE A 6 0.92 3.44 -27.11
C PHE A 6 1.82 2.19 -27.16
N GLN A 7 3.13 2.39 -27.09
CA GLN A 7 4.10 1.31 -27.04
C GLN A 7 3.96 0.65 -25.66
N ARG A 8 3.41 -0.57 -25.61
CA ARG A 8 3.34 -1.36 -24.36
C ARG A 8 4.78 -1.55 -23.87
N MET A 9 5.10 -0.94 -22.72
CA MET A 9 6.35 -1.25 -22.02
C MET A 9 6.32 -2.75 -21.63
N PRO A 10 7.44 -3.48 -21.76
CA PRO A 10 7.50 -4.86 -21.32
C PRO A 10 7.26 -4.91 -19.80
N LEU A 11 6.23 -5.67 -19.39
CA LEU A 11 6.03 -6.07 -18.00
C LEU A 11 7.36 -6.63 -17.50
N PHE A 12 7.91 -6.02 -16.45
CA PHE A 12 9.10 -6.51 -15.75
C PHE A 12 8.94 -8.03 -15.55
N GLN A 13 9.78 -8.82 -16.20
CA GLN A 13 9.89 -10.24 -15.92
C GLN A 13 10.63 -10.41 -14.59
N THR A 14 10.00 -10.01 -13.49
CA THR A 14 10.30 -10.67 -12.23
C THR A 14 9.83 -12.11 -12.43
N LYS A 15 10.70 -13.11 -12.18
CA LYS A 15 10.22 -14.48 -12.03
C LYS A 15 9.04 -14.37 -11.06
N ARG A 16 7.82 -14.70 -11.52
CA ARG A 16 6.70 -14.82 -10.59
C ARG A 16 7.21 -15.76 -9.51
N PRO A 17 7.28 -15.36 -8.23
CA PRO A 17 7.49 -16.35 -7.19
C PRO A 17 6.44 -17.42 -7.43
N GLU A 18 6.84 -18.69 -7.45
CA GLU A 18 5.89 -19.79 -7.60
C GLU A 18 4.80 -19.53 -6.57
N MET A 19 3.60 -19.25 -7.08
CA MET A 19 2.44 -19.06 -6.23
C MET A 19 2.37 -20.35 -5.43
N PRO A 20 2.44 -20.31 -4.08
CA PRO A 20 2.21 -21.52 -3.32
C PRO A 20 0.88 -22.07 -3.84
N PRO A 21 0.81 -23.39 -4.12
CA PRO A 21 -0.40 -23.98 -4.69
C PRO A 21 -1.54 -23.42 -3.87
N ALA A 22 -2.56 -22.87 -4.54
CA ALA A 22 -3.75 -22.38 -3.85
C ALA A 22 -4.20 -23.53 -2.96
N THR A 23 -3.79 -23.49 -1.70
CA THR A 23 -4.10 -24.52 -0.75
C THR A 23 -5.58 -24.37 -0.67
N VAL A 24 -6.23 -25.38 -1.24
CA VAL A 24 -7.63 -25.71 -1.10
C VAL A 24 -8.11 -25.02 0.16
N PHE A 25 -9.06 -24.10 0.01
CA PHE A 25 -9.83 -23.59 1.12
C PHE A 25 -10.49 -24.83 1.77
N SER A 26 -9.73 -25.58 2.57
CA SER A 26 -10.30 -26.38 3.63
C SER A 26 -11.01 -25.34 4.45
N TYR A 27 -12.34 -25.42 4.49
CA TYR A 27 -13.11 -24.83 5.55
C TYR A 27 -12.36 -25.16 6.84
N ASP A 28 -11.65 -24.18 7.42
CA ASP A 28 -11.11 -24.31 8.77
C ASP A 28 -12.33 -24.71 9.62
N PRO A 29 -12.34 -25.91 10.23
CA PRO A 29 -13.49 -26.32 11.01
C PRO A 29 -13.70 -25.28 12.12
N PRO A 30 -14.96 -24.93 12.44
CA PRO A 30 -15.24 -23.96 13.49
C PRO A 30 -14.59 -24.41 14.80
N VAL A 31 -13.84 -23.51 15.43
CA VAL A 31 -13.36 -23.76 16.80
C VAL A 31 -14.58 -23.66 17.70
N ILE A 32 -15.00 -24.79 18.26
CA ILE A 32 -16.08 -24.86 19.25
C ILE A 32 -15.43 -24.63 20.61
N PHE A 33 -15.69 -23.47 21.21
CA PHE A 33 -15.35 -23.19 22.61
C PHE A 33 -16.66 -23.06 23.37
N GLU A 34 -16.88 -23.91 24.37
CA GLU A 34 -18.08 -23.94 25.21
C GLU A 34 -19.42 -23.95 24.44
N GLY A 35 -19.49 -24.68 23.32
CA GLY A 35 -20.73 -24.84 22.56
C GLY A 35 -21.11 -23.64 21.67
N VAL A 36 -20.24 -22.62 21.56
CA VAL A 36 -20.45 -21.48 20.65
C VAL A 36 -19.67 -21.73 19.35
N VAL A 37 -20.37 -21.68 18.21
CA VAL A 37 -19.75 -21.69 16.88
C VAL A 37 -19.15 -20.31 16.63
N ILE A 38 -17.84 -20.19 16.83
CA ILE A 38 -17.11 -18.96 16.53
C ILE A 38 -16.76 -19.00 15.04
N TYR A 39 -17.55 -18.32 14.20
CA TYR A 39 -17.10 -18.00 12.84
C TYR A 39 -15.83 -17.18 12.98
N SER A 40 -14.70 -17.72 12.51
CA SER A 40 -13.39 -17.06 12.57
C SER A 40 -13.55 -15.60 12.14
N HIS A 41 -13.37 -14.69 13.10
CA HIS A 41 -13.61 -13.26 12.97
C HIS A 41 -13.02 -12.71 11.66
N ILE A 42 -13.72 -11.76 11.03
CA ILE A 42 -13.21 -10.96 9.89
C ILE A 42 -11.81 -10.36 10.19
N LEU A 43 -11.49 -10.14 11.47
CA LEU A 43 -10.18 -9.72 11.99
C LEU A 43 -9.05 -10.73 11.67
N SER A 44 -9.32 -12.03 11.69
CA SER A 44 -8.34 -13.09 11.42
C SER A 44 -7.92 -13.16 9.94
N ARG A 45 -8.82 -12.75 9.02
CA ARG A 45 -8.50 -12.71 7.59
C ARG A 45 -7.54 -11.55 7.28
N ASN A 46 -7.84 -10.34 7.73
CA ASN A 46 -6.96 -9.18 7.50
C ASN A 46 -5.57 -9.36 8.15
N PHE A 47 -5.51 -9.99 9.33
CA PHE A 47 -4.26 -10.26 10.02
C PHE A 47 -3.38 -11.31 9.31
N ARG A 48 -3.97 -12.40 8.75
CA ARG A 48 -3.20 -13.48 8.12
C ARG A 48 -2.71 -13.17 6.71
N TYR A 49 -3.46 -12.44 5.89
CA TYR A 49 -3.04 -12.15 4.51
C TYR A 49 -2.00 -11.02 4.42
N SER A 50 -2.17 -9.93 5.18
CA SER A 50 -1.29 -8.76 5.07
C SER A 50 0.10 -8.94 5.72
N SER A 51 0.22 -9.86 6.69
CA SER A 51 1.48 -10.16 7.38
C SER A 51 2.34 -11.21 6.67
N LEU A 52 1.73 -12.06 5.84
CA LEU A 52 2.41 -13.11 5.07
C LEU A 52 2.68 -12.70 3.61
N MET A 53 2.11 -11.59 3.12
CA MET A 53 2.40 -11.07 1.79
C MET A 53 3.76 -10.39 1.76
N GLU A 54 4.58 -10.76 0.77
CA GLU A 54 5.80 -10.05 0.45
C GLU A 54 5.47 -8.59 0.10
N LYS A 55 6.19 -7.66 0.72
CA LYS A 55 5.99 -6.24 0.47
C LYS A 55 6.46 -5.91 -0.94
N TYR A 56 5.63 -5.20 -1.69
CA TYR A 56 6.06 -4.70 -2.98
C TYR A 56 7.21 -3.69 -2.77
N PRO A 57 8.34 -3.82 -3.49
CA PRO A 57 9.53 -3.03 -3.21
C PRO A 57 9.26 -1.53 -3.38
N TYR A 58 9.76 -0.73 -2.43
CA TYR A 58 9.66 0.73 -2.35
C TYR A 58 8.25 1.32 -2.22
N LEU A 59 7.21 0.49 -2.18
CA LEU A 59 5.82 0.99 -2.23
C LEU A 59 5.48 1.80 -0.98
N ASN A 60 5.81 1.27 0.21
CA ASN A 60 5.47 1.95 1.45
C ASN A 60 6.28 3.23 1.64
N GLU A 61 7.56 3.20 1.25
CA GLU A 61 8.47 4.35 1.28
C GLU A 61 7.98 5.44 0.33
N ALA A 62 7.56 5.07 -0.88
CA ALA A 62 7.00 6.01 -1.84
C ALA A 62 5.68 6.62 -1.37
N ILE A 63 4.76 5.81 -0.83
CA ILE A 63 3.51 6.31 -0.22
C ILE A 63 3.85 7.30 0.91
N ALA A 64 4.79 6.95 1.80
CA ALA A 64 5.21 7.79 2.91
C ALA A 64 5.75 9.15 2.45
N SER A 65 6.63 9.14 1.45
CA SER A 65 7.25 10.35 0.88
C SER A 65 6.19 11.25 0.22
N VAL A 66 5.37 10.70 -0.68
CA VAL A 66 4.34 11.46 -1.39
C VAL A 66 3.29 12.01 -0.41
N LEU A 67 2.82 11.19 0.53
CA LEU A 67 1.83 11.59 1.53
C LEU A 67 2.35 12.75 2.39
N ARG A 68 3.56 12.61 2.93
CA ARG A 68 4.19 13.64 3.77
C ARG A 68 4.35 14.94 2.99
N LYS A 69 4.90 14.86 1.78
CA LYS A 69 5.12 16.02 0.91
C LYS A 69 3.82 16.74 0.60
N LYS A 70 2.77 16.02 0.17
CA LYS A 70 1.46 16.63 -0.14
C LYS A 70 0.79 17.22 1.09
N ARG A 71 0.89 16.56 2.24
CA ARG A 71 0.37 17.11 3.49
C ARG A 71 1.08 18.42 3.86
N GLU A 72 2.41 18.47 3.73
CA GLU A 72 3.23 19.64 4.08
C GLU A 72 3.05 20.79 3.10
N GLU A 73 2.90 20.52 1.79
CA GLU A 73 2.53 21.51 0.77
C GLU A 73 1.20 22.22 1.12
N LEU A 74 0.26 21.51 1.72
CA LEU A 74 -1.03 22.04 2.18
C LEU A 74 -0.98 22.64 3.59
N GLY A 75 0.19 22.67 4.25
CA GLY A 75 0.35 23.18 5.62
C GLY A 75 -0.43 22.38 6.67
N MET A 76 -0.79 21.13 6.37
CA MET A 76 -1.64 20.32 7.25
C MET A 76 -0.81 19.61 8.33
N SER A 77 -1.32 19.61 9.56
CA SER A 77 -0.81 18.72 10.60
C SER A 77 -1.29 17.28 10.38
N LYS A 78 -0.58 16.28 10.94
CA LYS A 78 -1.03 14.88 10.92
C LYS A 78 -2.43 14.69 11.54
N ARG A 79 -2.74 15.50 12.57
CA ARG A 79 -4.06 15.50 13.21
C ARG A 79 -5.12 16.03 12.24
N LYS A 80 -4.84 17.13 11.54
CA LYS A 80 -5.78 17.70 10.57
C LYS A 80 -6.08 16.73 9.42
N LEU A 81 -5.05 16.09 8.87
CA LEU A 81 -5.22 15.08 7.83
C LEU A 81 -6.03 13.88 8.32
N SER A 82 -5.76 13.40 9.54
CA SER A 82 -6.51 12.31 10.18
C SER A 82 -8.02 12.63 10.29
N GLU A 83 -8.35 13.85 10.72
CA GLU A 83 -9.75 14.31 10.83
C GLU A 83 -10.42 14.39 9.46
N LEU A 84 -9.74 14.92 8.43
CA LEU A 84 -10.30 15.04 7.08
C LEU A 84 -10.46 13.70 6.37
N ALA A 85 -9.49 12.80 6.51
CA ALA A 85 -9.50 11.50 5.84
C ALA A 85 -10.32 10.44 6.58
N MET A 86 -10.84 10.76 7.78
CA MET A 86 -11.52 9.79 8.66
C MET A 86 -10.64 8.56 9.00
N ILE A 87 -9.32 8.78 9.10
CA ILE A 87 -8.31 7.75 9.39
C ILE A 87 -7.67 8.08 10.73
N GLU A 88 -7.43 7.07 11.58
CA GLU A 88 -6.78 7.27 12.86
C GLU A 88 -5.38 7.93 12.71
N ARG A 89 -5.08 8.92 13.57
CA ARG A 89 -3.81 9.65 13.53
C ARG A 89 -2.57 8.74 13.67
N ALA A 90 -2.66 7.68 14.48
CA ALA A 90 -1.58 6.70 14.60
C ALA A 90 -1.33 6.00 13.26
N TYR A 91 -2.39 5.75 12.48
CA TYR A 91 -2.30 5.18 11.13
C TYR A 91 -1.63 6.12 10.14
N ILE A 92 -2.01 7.40 10.12
CA ILE A 92 -1.28 8.42 9.34
C ILE A 92 0.21 8.47 9.72
N THR A 93 0.52 8.39 11.02
CA THR A 93 1.91 8.39 11.50
C THR A 93 2.68 7.15 11.04
N GLY A 94 2.06 5.97 11.08
CA GLY A 94 2.64 4.72 10.60
C GLY A 94 2.85 4.70 9.08
N LEU A 95 1.92 5.27 8.32
CA LEU A 95 2.03 5.44 6.87
C LEU A 95 3.19 6.37 6.50
N GLU A 96 3.27 7.56 7.11
CA GLU A 96 4.37 8.51 6.83
C GLU A 96 5.74 8.00 7.27
N ALA A 97 5.80 6.99 8.13
CA ALA A 97 7.03 6.32 8.50
C ALA A 97 7.39 5.15 7.56
N GLY A 98 6.55 4.82 6.57
CA GLY A 98 6.72 3.67 5.67
C GLY A 98 6.51 2.31 6.35
N LYS A 99 6.01 2.30 7.59
CA LYS A 99 5.91 1.06 8.39
C LYS A 99 4.69 0.23 8.03
N TRP A 100 3.60 0.90 7.65
CA TRP A 100 2.28 0.27 7.49
C TRP A 100 1.86 0.22 6.03
N ASN A 101 1.16 -0.86 5.66
CA ASN A 101 0.66 -1.07 4.31
C ASN A 101 -0.68 -0.36 4.16
N ALA A 102 -0.79 0.54 3.19
CA ALA A 102 -2.06 1.20 2.87
C ALA A 102 -2.99 0.24 2.11
N THR A 103 -4.27 0.22 2.50
CA THR A 103 -5.33 -0.40 1.69
C THR A 103 -5.77 0.56 0.58
N MET A 104 -6.47 0.07 -0.44
CA MET A 104 -7.04 0.95 -1.47
C MET A 104 -8.03 1.95 -0.90
N ASN A 105 -8.81 1.60 0.12
CA ASN A 105 -9.70 2.55 0.80
C ASN A 105 -8.92 3.73 1.40
N VAL A 106 -7.81 3.43 2.06
CA VAL A 106 -6.90 4.47 2.62
C VAL A 106 -6.40 5.38 1.51
N ILE A 107 -5.96 4.83 0.37
CA ILE A 107 -5.49 5.62 -0.77
C ILE A 107 -6.57 6.60 -1.25
N PHE A 108 -7.82 6.15 -1.35
CA PHE A 108 -8.92 7.00 -1.81
C PHE A 108 -9.29 8.09 -0.80
N TYR A 109 -9.42 7.77 0.48
CA TYR A 109 -9.69 8.76 1.54
C TYR A 109 -8.57 9.81 1.65
N LEU A 110 -7.31 9.37 1.54
CA LEU A 110 -6.17 10.29 1.52
C LEU A 110 -6.23 11.20 0.29
N SER A 111 -6.48 10.65 -0.89
CA SER A 111 -6.59 11.43 -2.14
C SER A 111 -7.65 12.53 -2.02
N GLU A 112 -8.85 12.19 -1.54
CA GLU A 112 -9.94 13.14 -1.31
C GLU A 112 -9.55 14.21 -0.29
N SER A 113 -8.98 13.82 0.85
CA SER A 113 -8.56 14.77 1.90
C SER A 113 -7.44 15.73 1.49
N LEU A 114 -6.60 15.31 0.52
CA LEU A 114 -5.54 16.12 -0.07
C LEU A 114 -6.04 16.94 -1.27
N GLY A 115 -7.29 16.77 -1.70
CA GLY A 115 -7.83 17.43 -2.90
C GLY A 115 -7.20 16.95 -4.20
N ILE A 116 -6.72 15.70 -4.24
CA ILE A 116 -6.05 15.09 -5.40
C ILE A 116 -6.94 13.98 -5.93
N HIS A 117 -7.09 13.88 -7.26
CA HIS A 117 -7.79 12.75 -7.85
C HIS A 117 -7.01 11.45 -7.58
N PRO A 118 -7.66 10.32 -7.21
CA PRO A 118 -6.95 9.11 -6.78
C PRO A 118 -5.99 8.53 -7.82
N VAL A 119 -6.31 8.69 -9.12
CA VAL A 119 -5.40 8.28 -10.21
C VAL A 119 -4.11 9.10 -10.20
N ASP A 120 -4.20 10.40 -9.94
CA ASP A 120 -3.02 11.28 -9.90
C ASP A 120 -2.19 11.00 -8.66
N PHE A 121 -2.84 10.71 -7.52
CA PHE A 121 -2.14 10.33 -6.30
C PHE A 121 -1.35 9.02 -6.50
N VAL A 122 -1.95 8.02 -7.15
CA VAL A 122 -1.25 6.77 -7.51
C VAL A 122 -0.12 7.03 -8.51
N ALA A 123 -0.31 7.91 -9.50
CA ALA A 123 0.74 8.26 -10.44
C ALA A 123 1.96 8.93 -9.77
N LEU A 124 1.72 9.78 -8.77
CA LEU A 124 2.79 10.36 -7.94
C LEU A 124 3.55 9.27 -7.16
N ILE A 125 2.84 8.31 -6.57
CA ILE A 125 3.45 7.17 -5.88
C ILE A 125 4.32 6.35 -6.84
N CYS A 126 3.81 6.00 -8.03
CA CYS A 126 4.58 5.26 -9.02
C CYS A 126 5.84 6.01 -9.47
N THR A 127 5.76 7.34 -9.61
CA THR A 127 6.91 8.18 -9.96
C THR A 127 7.97 8.14 -8.85
N GLU A 128 7.56 8.30 -7.60
CA GLU A 128 8.45 8.24 -6.44
C GLU A 128 9.12 6.86 -6.30
N MET A 129 8.39 5.77 -6.54
CA MET A 129 8.97 4.42 -6.55
C MET A 129 10.07 4.26 -7.59
N ALA A 130 9.90 4.87 -8.78
CA ALA A 130 10.91 4.82 -9.83
C ALA A 130 12.19 5.60 -9.44
N ILE A 131 12.03 6.71 -8.69
CA ILE A 131 13.15 7.50 -8.15
C ILE A 131 13.92 6.66 -7.12
N LEU A 132 13.23 6.12 -6.11
CA LEU A 132 13.85 5.30 -5.06
C LEU A 132 14.60 4.09 -5.65
N LYS A 133 14.00 3.43 -6.63
CA LYS A 133 14.64 2.33 -7.36
C LYS A 133 15.92 2.78 -8.07
N ALA A 134 15.93 3.97 -8.67
CA ALA A 134 17.11 4.50 -9.35
C ALA A 134 18.22 4.94 -8.36
N GLU A 135 17.86 5.42 -7.17
CA GLU A 135 18.82 5.80 -6.13
C GLU A 135 19.59 4.60 -5.58
N GLU A 136 18.92 3.47 -5.35
CA GLU A 136 19.59 2.25 -4.89
C GLU A 136 20.61 1.73 -5.92
N THR A 137 20.32 1.85 -7.23
CA THR A 137 21.28 1.43 -8.26
C THR A 137 22.52 2.32 -8.35
N LYS A 138 22.49 3.53 -7.78
CA LYS A 138 23.61 4.48 -7.80
C LYS A 138 24.53 4.37 -6.57
N SER A 139 24.04 3.78 -5.48
CA SER A 139 24.82 3.51 -4.27
C SER A 139 25.13 2.02 -4.21
N PRO A 140 26.31 1.56 -4.67
CA PRO A 140 26.68 0.15 -4.53
C PRO A 140 26.64 -0.23 -3.05
N PRO A 141 26.25 -1.47 -2.68
CA PRO A 141 26.37 -1.91 -1.32
C PRO A 141 27.85 -1.80 -0.92
N LEU A 142 28.11 -1.08 0.17
CA LEU A 142 29.40 -1.14 0.86
C LEU A 142 29.57 -2.61 1.27
N ARG A 143 30.40 -3.32 0.50
CA ARG A 143 30.80 -4.70 0.75
C ARG A 143 31.62 -4.80 2.02
#